data_AF-A0A454W759-F1
#
_entry.id   AF-A0A454W759-F1
#
_cell.length_a   1.000
_cell.length_b   1.000
_cell.length_c   1.000
_cell.angle_alpha   90.00
_cell.angle_beta   90.00
_cell.angle_gamma   90.00
#
_symmetry.space_group_name_H-M   'P 1'
#
loop_
_entity.id
_entity.type
_entity.pdbx_description
1 polymer ?
#
loop_
_entity_poly.entity_id
_entity_poly.type
_entity_poly.pdbx_seq_one_letter_code
_entity_poly.pdbx_strand_id
1 'polypeptide(L)'
;MDMRQLTGQLMSVRIAEYLAGDPVSLFPTPRLYPPAGPVAVRALEERARQPLAAGYREFLSLTDGLDGFGLTMPLFGCKDLAEEDGPGTAALHYLDGLWEAGTPVDVGLPEDVALFPVSVNKDVSAGVFMLHRPDVLPERWWWIGEGSSSFLPTFVDLLAFAIDPLSSAPREYVD
;
A
#
# COMPACT_ATOMS: atom_id res chain seq x y z
N MET A 1 17.03 -9.10 -2.04
CA MET A 1 16.23 -9.44 -3.24
C MET A 1 15.94 -8.14 -3.97
N ASP A 2 16.04 -8.11 -5.30
CA ASP A 2 15.72 -6.89 -6.05
C ASP A 2 14.20 -6.70 -6.21
N MET A 3 13.76 -5.48 -6.50
CA MET A 3 12.32 -5.15 -6.58
C MET A 3 11.59 -5.97 -7.65
N ARG A 4 12.25 -6.25 -8.78
CA ARG A 4 11.65 -7.01 -9.89
C ARG A 4 11.37 -8.46 -9.47
N GLN A 5 12.33 -9.11 -8.80
CA GLN A 5 12.16 -10.46 -8.26
C GLN A 5 11.01 -10.50 -7.25
N LEU A 6 10.95 -9.53 -6.35
CA LEU A 6 9.92 -9.43 -5.32
C LEU A 6 8.52 -9.21 -5.91
N THR A 7 8.37 -8.30 -6.88
CA THR A 7 7.10 -8.11 -7.62
C THR A 7 6.70 -9.39 -8.36
N GLY A 8 7.65 -10.09 -9.01
CA GLY A 8 7.38 -11.35 -9.69
C GLY A 8 6.93 -12.47 -8.75
N GLN A 9 7.53 -12.55 -7.55
CA GLN A 9 7.14 -13.50 -6.51
C GLN A 9 5.73 -13.20 -5.99
N LEU A 10 5.43 -11.93 -5.67
CA LEU A 10 4.09 -11.50 -5.26
C LEU A 10 3.05 -11.91 -6.30
N MET A 11 3.28 -11.62 -7.57
CA MET A 11 2.34 -12.00 -8.63
C MET A 11 2.16 -13.52 -8.74
N SER A 12 3.23 -14.29 -8.56
CA SER A 12 3.16 -15.75 -8.60
C SER A 12 2.27 -16.32 -7.49
N VAL A 13 2.42 -15.80 -6.26
CA VAL A 13 1.58 -16.18 -5.11
C VAL A 13 0.12 -15.81 -5.38
N ARG A 14 -0.13 -14.59 -5.86
CA ARG A 14 -1.49 -14.08 -6.08
C ARG A 14 -2.23 -14.78 -7.20
N ILE A 15 -1.52 -15.15 -8.28
CA ILE A 15 -2.09 -15.99 -9.33
C ILE A 15 -2.45 -17.36 -8.79
N ALA A 16 -1.59 -17.98 -7.97
CA ALA A 16 -1.90 -19.28 -7.37
C ALA A 16 -3.12 -19.22 -6.45
N GLU A 17 -3.22 -18.20 -5.60
CA GLU A 17 -4.39 -17.95 -4.73
C GLU A 17 -5.66 -17.71 -5.55
N TYR A 18 -5.59 -16.87 -6.58
CA TYR A 18 -6.71 -16.60 -7.48
C TYR A 18 -7.21 -17.87 -8.18
N LEU A 19 -6.30 -18.72 -8.66
CA LEU A 19 -6.64 -20.00 -9.31
C LEU A 19 -7.18 -21.05 -8.33
N ALA A 20 -6.80 -20.97 -7.05
CA ALA A 20 -7.32 -21.85 -6.00
C ALA A 20 -8.73 -21.44 -5.52
N GLY A 21 -9.15 -20.19 -5.77
CA GLY A 21 -10.51 -19.71 -5.51
C GLY A 21 -11.51 -20.23 -6.57
N ASP A 22 -12.53 -20.98 -6.13
CA ASP A 22 -13.59 -21.57 -6.95
C ASP A 22 -14.48 -20.50 -7.68
N PRO A 23 -15.25 -20.82 -8.74
CA PRO A 23 -15.34 -20.14 -10.04
C PRO A 23 -16.23 -18.88 -10.03
N VAL A 24 -16.65 -18.40 -8.87
CA VAL A 24 -17.59 -17.27 -8.71
C VAL A 24 -16.87 -15.91 -8.74
N SER A 25 -15.53 -15.93 -8.82
CA SER A 25 -14.63 -14.76 -8.99
C SER A 25 -15.08 -13.53 -8.18
N LEU A 26 -15.04 -13.69 -6.84
CA LEU A 26 -15.21 -12.57 -5.90
C LEU A 26 -13.96 -11.67 -5.82
N PHE A 27 -12.82 -12.16 -6.32
CA PHE A 27 -11.53 -11.49 -6.26
C PHE A 27 -11.14 -10.92 -7.63
N PRO A 28 -10.60 -9.70 -7.69
CA PRO A 28 -10.07 -9.15 -8.94
C PRO A 28 -8.92 -10.03 -9.45
N THR A 29 -8.84 -10.21 -10.77
CA THR A 29 -7.72 -10.92 -11.40
C THR A 29 -6.43 -10.17 -11.10
N PRO A 30 -5.39 -10.82 -10.52
CA PRO A 30 -4.10 -10.19 -10.27
C PRO A 30 -3.49 -9.67 -11.57
N ARG A 31 -3.02 -8.42 -11.58
CA ARG A 31 -2.58 -7.74 -12.80
C ARG A 31 -1.46 -6.75 -12.54
N LEU A 32 -0.52 -6.71 -13.48
CA LEU A 32 0.48 -5.64 -13.60
C LEU A 32 0.08 -4.65 -14.68
N TYR A 33 0.59 -3.44 -14.55
CA TYR A 33 0.35 -2.31 -15.45
C TYR A 33 1.65 -1.88 -16.14
N PRO A 34 1.58 -1.16 -17.27
CA PRO A 34 2.77 -0.54 -17.85
C PRO A 34 3.49 0.33 -16.81
N PRO A 35 4.84 0.43 -16.86
CA PRO A 35 5.60 1.29 -15.97
C PRO A 35 5.15 2.75 -15.96
N ALA A 36 5.27 3.40 -14.81
CA ALA A 36 5.06 4.82 -14.68
C ALA A 36 6.21 5.60 -15.33
N GLY A 37 5.87 6.65 -16.09
CA GLY A 37 6.86 7.59 -16.60
C GLY A 37 7.37 8.52 -15.49
N PRO A 38 8.59 9.09 -15.61
CA PRO A 38 9.17 9.97 -14.59
C PRO A 38 8.34 11.23 -14.33
N VAL A 39 7.59 11.71 -15.34
CA VAL A 39 6.68 12.86 -15.19
C VAL A 39 5.49 12.51 -14.28
N ALA A 40 4.91 11.32 -14.44
CA ALA A 40 3.79 10.87 -13.62
C ALA A 40 4.20 10.65 -12.17
N VAL A 41 5.37 10.03 -11.95
CA VAL A 41 5.95 9.85 -10.62
C VAL A 41 6.19 11.20 -9.94
N ARG A 42 6.74 12.19 -10.66
CA ARG A 42 6.95 13.53 -10.10
C ARG A 42 5.64 14.23 -9.75
N ALA A 43 4.61 14.12 -10.59
CA ALA A 43 3.29 14.68 -10.28
C ALA A 43 2.70 14.02 -9.01
N LEU A 44 2.94 12.72 -8.82
CA LEU A 44 2.53 12.01 -7.62
C LEU A 44 3.30 12.50 -6.37
N GLU A 45 4.60 12.76 -6.49
CA GLU A 45 5.41 13.36 -5.41
C GLU A 45 4.92 14.76 -5.02
N GLU A 46 4.58 15.58 -6.01
CA GLU A 46 4.00 16.92 -5.79
C GLU A 46 2.65 16.81 -5.06
N ARG A 47 1.81 15.84 -5.44
CA ARG A 47 0.54 15.56 -4.74
C ARG A 47 0.75 15.04 -3.32
N ALA A 48 1.71 14.13 -3.12
CA ALA A 48 2.09 13.63 -1.81
C ALA A 48 2.78 14.68 -0.94
N ARG A 49 3.14 15.84 -1.54
CA ARG A 49 3.93 16.93 -0.94
C ARG A 49 5.26 16.45 -0.37
N GLN A 50 5.80 15.36 -0.91
CA GLN A 50 7.05 14.75 -0.48
C GLN A 50 7.62 13.84 -1.57
N PRO A 51 8.94 13.56 -1.53
CA PRO A 51 9.50 12.48 -2.32
C PRO A 51 8.89 11.13 -1.92
N LEU A 52 8.55 10.30 -2.90
CA LEU A 52 8.13 8.92 -2.64
C LEU A 52 9.30 8.14 -2.03
N ALA A 53 8.98 7.17 -1.18
CA ALA A 53 9.96 6.20 -0.69
C ALA A 53 10.65 5.49 -1.88
N ALA A 54 11.97 5.31 -1.81
CA ALA A 54 12.77 4.84 -2.94
C ALA A 54 12.28 3.51 -3.52
N GLY A 55 11.92 2.54 -2.67
CA GLY A 55 11.39 1.25 -3.12
C GLY A 55 10.03 1.36 -3.81
N TYR A 56 9.16 2.29 -3.40
CA TYR A 56 7.88 2.52 -4.07
C TYR A 56 8.08 3.22 -5.42
N ARG A 57 9.02 4.16 -5.50
CA ARG A 57 9.43 4.77 -6.78
C ARG A 57 9.99 3.73 -7.75
N GLU A 58 10.84 2.83 -7.25
CA GLU A 58 11.39 1.72 -8.04
C GLU A 58 10.29 0.78 -8.52
N PHE A 59 9.34 0.42 -7.66
CA PHE A 59 8.15 -0.35 -8.04
C PHE A 59 7.34 0.32 -9.15
N LEU A 60 7.04 1.62 -9.03
CA LEU A 60 6.30 2.36 -10.06
C LEU A 60 7.05 2.39 -11.40
N SER A 61 8.38 2.35 -11.39
CA SER A 61 9.19 2.23 -12.62
C SER A 61 9.17 0.83 -13.27
N LEU A 62 8.61 -0.16 -12.58
CA LEU A 62 8.38 -1.51 -13.10
C LEU A 62 6.91 -1.73 -13.49
N THR A 63 5.98 -1.16 -12.72
CA THR A 63 4.53 -1.26 -12.93
C THR A 63 3.83 -0.07 -12.29
N ASP A 64 2.98 0.65 -13.03
CA ASP A 64 2.22 1.80 -12.51
C ASP A 64 0.98 1.34 -11.72
N GLY A 65 1.23 0.70 -10.58
CA GLY A 65 0.20 0.03 -9.77
C GLY A 65 0.16 -1.48 -9.98
N LEU A 66 -0.67 -2.17 -9.21
CA LEU A 66 -0.83 -3.63 -9.23
C LEU A 66 -2.18 -4.03 -8.64
N ASP A 67 -2.90 -4.94 -9.31
CA ASP A 67 -4.08 -5.58 -8.73
C ASP A 67 -3.69 -6.87 -8.00
N GLY A 68 -4.34 -7.13 -6.87
CA GLY A 68 -4.07 -8.30 -6.04
C GLY A 68 -2.81 -8.14 -5.21
N PHE A 69 -2.51 -6.96 -4.66
CA PHE A 69 -1.41 -6.76 -3.72
C PHE A 69 -1.67 -7.51 -2.41
N GLY A 70 -2.84 -7.28 -1.81
CA GLY A 70 -3.52 -8.22 -0.91
C GLY A 70 -4.72 -8.81 -1.66
N LEU A 71 -5.31 -9.91 -1.17
CA LEU A 71 -6.42 -10.63 -1.83
C LEU A 71 -7.52 -9.72 -2.43
N THR A 72 -7.82 -8.58 -1.80
CA THR A 72 -8.79 -7.57 -2.28
C THR A 72 -8.22 -6.15 -2.42
N MET A 73 -6.91 -5.99 -2.25
CA MET A 73 -6.24 -4.68 -2.19
C MET A 73 -5.38 -4.47 -3.44
N PRO A 74 -5.55 -3.37 -4.20
CA PRO A 74 -4.58 -2.95 -5.20
C PRO A 74 -3.41 -2.19 -4.54
N LEU A 75 -2.24 -2.17 -5.17
CA LEU A 75 -1.28 -1.08 -4.96
C LEU A 75 -1.55 0.00 -5.99
N PHE A 76 -1.73 1.22 -5.53
CA PHE A 76 -2.04 2.34 -6.40
C PHE A 76 -0.87 2.69 -7.33
N GLY A 77 -1.20 2.99 -8.58
CA GLY A 77 -0.34 3.70 -9.51
C GLY A 77 -0.53 5.21 -9.42
N CYS A 78 0.16 5.92 -10.30
CA CYS A 78 0.05 7.37 -10.44
C CYS A 78 -1.36 7.79 -10.87
N LYS A 79 -2.05 6.98 -11.68
CA LYS A 79 -3.41 7.30 -12.17
C LYS A 79 -4.48 7.15 -11.09
N ASP A 80 -4.40 6.10 -10.28
CA ASP A 80 -5.40 5.83 -9.24
C ASP A 80 -5.52 6.98 -8.23
N LEU A 81 -4.40 7.70 -8.03
CA LEU A 81 -4.29 8.83 -7.13
C LEU A 81 -4.49 10.18 -7.83
N ALA A 82 -4.57 10.22 -9.16
CA ALA A 82 -4.77 11.44 -9.95
C ALA A 82 -6.25 11.70 -10.29
N GLU A 83 -7.09 10.66 -10.32
CA GLU A 83 -8.51 10.77 -10.67
C GLU A 83 -9.34 11.30 -9.49
N GLU A 84 -10.24 12.27 -9.76
CA GLU A 84 -11.05 12.94 -8.73
C GLU A 84 -12.08 12.01 -8.07
N ASP A 85 -12.57 11.00 -8.81
CA ASP A 85 -13.53 9.99 -8.32
C ASP A 85 -12.92 8.56 -8.32
N GLY A 86 -11.58 8.49 -8.29
CA GLY A 86 -10.84 7.22 -8.36
C GLY A 86 -10.63 6.54 -7.01
N PRO A 87 -9.96 5.36 -7.01
CA PRO A 87 -9.58 4.63 -5.78
C PRO A 87 -8.81 5.49 -4.78
N GLY A 88 -8.01 6.46 -5.25
CA GLY A 88 -7.30 7.41 -4.41
C GLY A 88 -8.23 8.29 -3.56
N THR A 89 -9.40 8.69 -4.08
CA THR A 89 -10.39 9.48 -3.34
C THR A 89 -11.04 8.64 -2.24
N ALA A 90 -11.38 7.38 -2.52
CA ALA A 90 -11.88 6.47 -1.49
C ALA A 90 -10.85 6.26 -0.36
N ALA A 91 -9.57 6.14 -0.71
CA ALA A 91 -8.50 6.01 0.27
C ALA A 91 -8.27 7.27 1.10
N LEU A 92 -8.50 8.46 0.53
CA LEU A 92 -8.48 9.72 1.27
C LEU A 92 -9.66 9.81 2.25
N HIS A 93 -10.87 9.46 1.84
CA HIS A 93 -12.02 9.42 2.76
C HIS A 93 -11.82 8.38 3.89
N TYR A 94 -11.20 7.24 3.59
CA TYR A 94 -10.83 6.27 4.62
C TYR A 94 -9.87 6.87 5.65
N LEU A 95 -8.83 7.54 5.15
CA LEU A 95 -7.86 8.23 5.99
C LEU A 95 -8.49 9.31 6.86
N ASP A 96 -9.43 10.09 6.32
CA ASP A 96 -10.18 11.09 7.08
C ASP A 96 -10.97 10.42 8.22
N GLY A 97 -11.65 9.31 7.93
CA GLY A 97 -12.36 8.53 8.95
C GLY A 97 -11.45 7.98 10.05
N LEU A 98 -10.23 7.53 9.70
CA LEU A 98 -9.23 7.11 10.69
C LEU A 98 -8.78 8.26 11.59
N TRP A 99 -8.62 9.47 11.04
CA TRP A 99 -8.30 10.66 11.82
C TRP A 99 -9.44 11.07 12.75
N GLU A 100 -10.68 11.05 12.26
CA GLU A 100 -11.87 11.36 13.08
C GLU A 100 -12.02 10.38 14.26
N ALA A 101 -11.66 9.11 14.04
CA ALA A 101 -11.67 8.07 15.07
C ALA A 101 -10.47 8.14 16.05
N GLY A 102 -9.44 8.96 15.77
CA GLY A 102 -8.22 9.02 16.57
C GLY A 102 -7.24 7.86 16.32
N THR A 103 -7.54 6.97 15.37
CA THR A 103 -6.81 5.71 15.17
C THR A 103 -5.31 5.88 14.99
N PRO A 104 -4.78 6.83 14.19
CA PRO A 104 -3.33 7.00 14.05
C PRO A 104 -2.63 7.22 15.40
N VAL A 105 -3.23 8.03 16.28
CA VAL A 105 -2.65 8.35 17.60
C VAL A 105 -2.72 7.12 18.51
N ASP A 106 -3.85 6.41 18.50
CA ASP A 106 -4.05 5.19 19.29
C ASP A 106 -3.00 4.12 18.95
N VAL A 107 -2.60 3.99 17.69
CA VAL A 107 -1.55 3.04 17.27
C VAL A 107 -0.12 3.58 17.42
N GLY A 108 0.04 4.72 18.10
CA GLY A 108 1.32 5.33 18.45
C GLY A 108 1.97 6.16 17.34
N LEU A 109 1.22 6.59 16.32
CA LEU A 109 1.72 7.58 15.37
C LEU A 109 1.64 9.01 15.95
N PRO A 110 2.56 9.90 15.57
CA PRO A 110 2.46 11.31 15.92
C PRO A 110 1.17 11.95 15.42
N GLU A 111 0.57 12.85 16.21
CA GLU A 111 -0.67 13.58 15.85
C GLU A 111 -0.56 14.36 14.53
N ASP A 112 0.66 14.77 14.17
CA ASP A 112 0.94 15.56 12.96
C ASP A 112 1.62 14.76 11.84
N VAL A 113 1.63 13.41 11.93
CA VAL A 113 2.17 12.59 10.85
C VAL A 113 1.37 12.80 9.58
N ALA A 114 2.02 13.15 8.47
CA ALA A 114 1.32 13.13 7.18
C ALA A 114 1.30 11.70 6.64
N LEU A 115 0.11 11.23 6.29
CA LEU A 115 -0.16 9.91 5.76
C LEU A 115 -0.53 10.03 4.29
N PHE A 116 0.09 9.22 3.44
CA PHE A 116 -0.22 9.18 2.02
C PHE A 116 -0.75 7.80 1.64
N PRO A 117 -1.99 7.69 1.12
CA PRO A 117 -2.58 6.40 0.79
C PRO A 117 -1.85 5.76 -0.40
N VAL A 118 -1.51 4.47 -0.26
CA VAL A 118 -0.94 3.66 -1.34
C VAL A 118 -1.76 2.42 -1.66
N SER A 119 -2.72 2.09 -0.81
CA SER A 119 -3.68 1.01 -1.03
C SER A 119 -4.91 1.21 -0.15
N VAL A 120 -6.08 0.85 -0.66
CA VAL A 120 -7.28 0.61 0.14
C VAL A 120 -8.05 -0.54 -0.51
N ASN A 121 -8.64 -1.44 0.30
CA ASN A 121 -9.53 -2.45 -0.24
C ASN A 121 -10.88 -1.85 -0.67
N LYS A 122 -11.63 -2.62 -1.46
CA LYS A 122 -12.88 -2.17 -2.11
C LYS A 122 -13.97 -1.72 -1.12
N ASP A 123 -14.03 -2.36 0.03
CA ASP A 123 -14.98 -2.11 1.12
C ASP A 123 -14.47 -1.10 2.15
N VAL A 124 -13.25 -0.58 1.97
CA VAL A 124 -12.70 0.52 2.78
C VAL A 124 -12.57 0.14 4.26
N SER A 125 -12.20 -1.12 4.52
CA SER A 125 -11.97 -1.69 5.86
C SER A 125 -10.48 -1.93 6.15
N ALA A 126 -9.62 -1.92 5.12
CA ALA A 126 -8.18 -2.08 5.24
C ALA A 126 -7.44 -1.19 4.23
N GLY A 127 -6.26 -0.73 4.62
CA GLY A 127 -5.44 0.16 3.80
C GLY A 127 -3.96 0.11 4.12
N VAL A 128 -3.16 0.67 3.22
CA VAL A 128 -1.73 0.90 3.45
C VAL A 128 -1.42 2.36 3.20
N PHE A 129 -0.68 2.95 4.13
CA PHE A 129 -0.26 4.34 4.11
C PHE A 129 1.26 4.44 4.16
N MET A 130 1.81 5.36 3.36
CA MET A 130 3.19 5.81 3.47
C MET A 130 3.27 6.93 4.52
N LEU A 131 4.19 6.77 5.49
CA LEU A 131 4.38 7.70 6.61
C LEU A 131 5.37 8.80 6.26
N HIS A 132 5.01 10.07 6.44
CA HIS A 132 5.87 11.24 6.16
C HIS A 132 6.70 11.71 7.37
N ARG A 133 7.48 10.83 8.00
CA ARG A 133 8.40 11.20 9.09
C ARG A 133 9.61 10.25 9.20
N PRO A 134 10.46 10.13 8.16
CA PRO A 134 11.59 9.20 8.20
C PRO A 134 12.60 9.52 9.32
N ASP A 135 12.59 10.77 9.79
CA ASP A 135 13.53 11.26 10.80
C ASP A 135 13.06 11.00 12.24
N VAL A 136 11.79 10.58 12.42
CA VAL A 136 11.15 10.37 13.73
C VAL A 136 10.74 8.92 13.92
N LEU A 137 10.25 8.26 12.86
CA LEU A 137 9.83 6.87 12.89
C LEU A 137 10.79 6.01 12.06
N PRO A 138 11.24 4.86 12.58
CA PRO A 138 12.02 3.92 11.78
C PRO A 138 11.16 3.27 10.68
N GLU A 139 9.83 3.27 10.84
CA GLU A 139 8.89 2.73 9.85
C GLU A 139 8.45 3.76 8.81
N ARG A 140 8.28 3.32 7.56
CA ARG A 140 7.79 4.15 6.45
C ARG A 140 6.41 3.73 5.95
N TRP A 141 5.91 2.60 6.43
CA TRP A 141 4.66 2.01 5.98
C TRP A 141 3.82 1.60 7.16
N TRP A 142 2.54 1.90 7.10
CA TRP A 142 1.54 1.42 8.03
C TRP A 142 0.49 0.66 7.24
N TRP A 143 0.38 -0.64 7.51
CA TRP A 143 -0.72 -1.47 7.08
C TRP A 143 -1.74 -1.53 8.21
N ILE A 144 -2.97 -1.12 7.92
CA ILE A 144 -4.11 -1.23 8.82
C ILE A 144 -5.16 -2.15 8.20
N GLY A 145 -5.73 -3.04 9.02
CA GLY A 145 -6.92 -3.82 8.69
C GLY A 145 -7.89 -3.83 9.87
N GLU A 146 -8.94 -4.63 9.78
CA GLU A 146 -9.90 -4.79 10.88
C GLU A 146 -9.19 -5.34 12.13
N GLY A 147 -9.03 -4.46 13.14
CA GLY A 147 -8.43 -4.79 14.43
C GLY A 147 -6.94 -5.12 14.38
N SER A 148 -6.22 -4.79 13.30
CA SER A 148 -4.78 -5.02 13.21
C SER A 148 -4.04 -3.82 12.63
N SER A 149 -2.84 -3.58 13.15
CA SER A 149 -1.92 -2.56 12.67
C SER A 149 -0.50 -3.10 12.64
N SER A 150 0.15 -2.97 11.49
CA SER A 150 1.50 -3.44 11.24
C SER A 150 2.33 -2.32 10.65
N PHE A 151 3.48 -2.05 11.24
CA PHE A 151 4.42 -1.03 10.77
C PHE A 151 5.65 -1.67 10.15
N LEU A 152 6.01 -1.21 8.94
CA LEU A 152 7.09 -1.79 8.14
C LEU A 152 8.15 -0.73 7.78
N PRO A 153 9.45 -1.03 7.94
CA PRO A 153 10.55 -0.10 7.66
C PRO A 153 10.67 0.29 6.19
N THR A 154 10.60 -0.68 5.29
CA THR A 154 10.84 -0.46 3.86
C THR A 154 9.71 -1.00 3.00
N PHE A 155 9.68 -0.56 1.74
CA PHE A 155 8.70 -1.08 0.78
C PHE A 155 8.96 -2.56 0.46
N VAL A 156 10.22 -3.00 0.58
CA VAL A 156 10.58 -4.42 0.45
C VAL A 156 9.95 -5.22 1.57
N ASP A 157 9.98 -4.73 2.81
CA ASP A 157 9.35 -5.40 3.95
C ASP A 157 7.83 -5.46 3.77
N LEU A 158 7.21 -4.39 3.24
CA LEU A 158 5.79 -4.36 2.90
C LEU A 158 5.41 -5.44 1.88
N LEU A 159 6.16 -5.57 0.79
CA LEU A 159 5.89 -6.60 -0.22
C LEU A 159 6.18 -8.01 0.31
N ALA A 160 7.22 -8.19 1.13
CA ALA A 160 7.52 -9.47 1.78
C ALA A 160 6.39 -9.89 2.72
N PHE A 161 5.89 -8.95 3.55
CA PHE A 161 4.74 -9.18 4.42
C PHE A 161 3.47 -9.53 3.64
N ALA A 162 3.25 -8.88 2.48
CA ALA A 162 2.12 -9.23 1.61
C ALA A 162 2.26 -10.67 1.08
N ILE A 163 3.46 -11.08 0.66
CA ILE A 163 3.73 -12.43 0.16
C ILE A 163 3.52 -13.49 1.24
N ASP A 164 4.08 -13.26 2.41
CA ASP A 164 4.02 -14.15 3.56
C ASP A 164 4.13 -13.31 4.84
N PRO A 165 3.04 -13.11 5.59
CA PRO A 165 3.06 -12.36 6.83
C PRO A 165 4.04 -12.90 7.88
N LEU A 166 4.37 -14.19 7.83
CA LEU A 166 5.34 -14.82 8.75
C LEU A 166 6.80 -14.54 8.35
N SER A 167 7.03 -14.05 7.13
CA SER A 167 8.37 -13.77 6.61
C SER A 167 8.94 -12.43 7.04
N SER A 168 8.13 -11.57 7.66
CA SER A 168 8.57 -10.31 8.24
C SER A 168 8.20 -10.23 9.72
N ALA A 169 8.93 -9.41 10.46
CA ALA A 169 8.63 -9.08 11.85
C ALA A 169 8.18 -7.61 11.90
N PRO A 170 6.95 -7.30 11.44
CA PRO A 170 6.45 -5.93 11.55
C PRO A 170 6.37 -5.58 13.04
N ARG A 171 6.54 -4.29 13.36
CA ARG A 171 6.11 -3.84 14.68
C ARG A 171 4.59 -3.89 14.68
N GLU A 172 4.04 -4.79 15.49
CA GLU A 172 2.61 -4.88 15.72
C GLU A 172 2.21 -3.91 16.83
N TYR A 173 1.02 -3.32 16.68
CA TYR A 173 0.32 -2.69 17.78
C TYR A 173 -0.81 -3.63 18.21
N VAL A 174 -0.75 -4.07 19.45
CA VAL A 174 -1.81 -4.84 20.10
C VAL A 174 -2.27 -3.98 21.27
N ASP A 175 -3.56 -3.66 21.28
CA ASP A 175 -4.22 -2.91 22.38
C ASP A 175 -3.90 -3.47 23.77
#